data_AF-A0AA35W8D6-F1
#
_entry.id   AF-A0AA35W8D6-F1
#
_cell.length_a   1.000
_cell.length_b   1.000
_cell.length_c   1.000
_cell.angle_alpha   90.00
_cell.angle_beta   90.00
_cell.angle_gamma   90.00
#
_symmetry.space_group_name_H-M   'P 1'
#
loop_
_entity.id
_entity.type
_entity.pdbx_description
1 polymer ?
#
loop_
_entity_poly.entity_id
_entity_poly.type
_entity_poly.pdbx_seq_one_letter_code
_entity_poly.pdbx_strand_id
1 'polypeptide(L)'
;MEERGIGRPSTYAPTIGTLLGRYYVERKQSRLFPTTLGLTLSDLLTEYFPGVMNLDFTAGMEEELDAVSRGERGWVPMLGEFYGPFRDALDNATESMPRVRLEEETDEVCDDCTKPMVIKIGRFGRFMSCTGYPDCKGTKPILNKIGVVCPDCGGDLVERRARGRGGRPFWGCSRYPNCEFIMNRKPVPNPCPECGKLMVQMNRNTVACTSCSWQESSGADGASEPAGTSQAEELVGVGD
;
A
#
# COMPACT_ATOMS: atom_id res chain seq x y z
N MET A 1 15.92 2.84 -13.98
CA MET A 1 17.04 2.96 -13.02
C MET A 1 18.33 2.68 -13.76
N GLU A 2 18.56 1.43 -14.16
CA GLU A 2 19.75 1.03 -14.94
C GLU A 2 19.97 1.84 -16.22
N GLU A 3 18.94 1.99 -17.07
CA GLU A 3 19.02 2.78 -18.32
C GLU A 3 19.45 4.23 -18.10
N ARG A 4 19.17 4.80 -16.92
CA ARG A 4 19.52 6.19 -16.58
C ARG A 4 20.73 6.30 -15.65
N GLY A 5 21.48 5.20 -15.44
CA GLY A 5 22.65 5.19 -14.56
C GLY A 5 22.35 5.35 -13.06
N ILE A 6 21.09 5.26 -12.64
CA ILE A 6 20.67 5.50 -11.26
C ILE A 6 20.70 4.19 -10.47
N GLY A 7 21.54 4.15 -9.43
CA GLY A 7 21.74 2.99 -8.58
C GLY A 7 22.69 1.95 -9.17
N ARG A 8 22.83 0.83 -8.47
CA ARG A 8 23.71 -0.30 -8.81
C ARG A 8 22.96 -1.62 -8.60
N PRO A 9 23.44 -2.76 -9.13
CA PRO A 9 22.82 -4.07 -8.88
C PRO A 9 22.59 -4.39 -7.40
N SER A 10 23.45 -3.86 -6.52
CA SER A 10 23.33 -3.96 -5.07
C SER A 10 22.21 -3.12 -4.45
N THR A 11 21.75 -2.06 -5.12
CA THR A 11 20.80 -1.07 -4.57
C THR A 11 19.41 -1.10 -5.20
N TYR A 12 19.22 -1.71 -6.38
CA TYR A 12 17.89 -1.76 -7.03
C TYR A 12 16.78 -2.36 -6.15
N ALA A 13 17.00 -3.58 -5.64
CA ALA A 13 16.00 -4.25 -4.80
C ALA A 13 15.79 -3.54 -3.44
N PRO A 14 16.84 -3.11 -2.71
CA PRO A 14 16.68 -2.27 -1.52
C PRO A 14 15.91 -0.96 -1.75
N THR A 15 16.14 -0.27 -2.87
CA THR A 15 15.45 0.97 -3.21
C THR A 15 13.95 0.72 -3.39
N ILE A 16 13.56 -0.27 -4.20
CA ILE A 16 12.15 -0.64 -4.36
C ILE A 16 11.54 -1.07 -3.02
N GLY A 17 12.28 -1.83 -2.21
CA GLY A 17 11.86 -2.23 -0.87
C GLY A 17 11.60 -1.03 0.06
N THR A 18 12.41 0.02 -0.04
CA THR A 18 12.27 1.25 0.75
C THR A 18 11.07 2.06 0.30
N LEU A 19 10.87 2.23 -1.01
CA LEU A 19 9.72 2.95 -1.56
C LEU A 19 8.40 2.30 -1.14
N LEU A 20 8.33 0.96 -1.18
CA LEU A 20 7.18 0.19 -0.70
C LEU A 20 7.04 0.28 0.82
N GLY A 21 8.14 0.10 1.57
CA GLY A 21 8.15 0.08 3.03
C GLY A 21 7.75 1.42 3.66
N ARG A 22 8.03 2.53 2.99
CA ARG A 22 7.63 3.89 3.42
C ARG A 22 6.31 4.37 2.81
N TYR A 23 5.62 3.51 2.05
CA TYR A 23 4.34 3.83 1.44
C TYR A 23 4.39 5.02 0.45
N TYR A 24 5.52 5.22 -0.23
CA TYR A 24 5.60 6.17 -1.36
C TYR A 24 5.01 5.57 -2.64
N VAL A 25 5.10 4.25 -2.77
CA VAL A 25 4.46 3.49 -3.83
C VAL A 25 3.77 2.28 -3.23
N GLU A 26 2.75 1.79 -3.91
CA GLU A 26 2.06 0.55 -3.59
C GLU A 26 2.12 -0.42 -4.76
N ARG A 27 2.04 -1.72 -4.47
CA ARG A 27 2.06 -2.77 -5.50
C ARG A 27 0.66 -3.30 -5.74
N LYS A 28 0.11 -3.07 -6.93
CA LYS A 28 -1.18 -3.61 -7.38
C LYS A 28 -0.95 -4.41 -8.66
N GLN A 29 -1.41 -5.67 -8.70
CA GLN A 29 -1.29 -6.54 -9.87
C GLN A 29 0.13 -6.58 -10.48
N SER A 30 1.14 -6.76 -9.62
CA SER A 30 2.57 -6.76 -9.98
C SER A 30 3.14 -5.44 -10.54
N ARG A 31 2.35 -4.38 -10.61
CA ARG A 31 2.78 -3.02 -11.01
C ARG A 31 2.90 -2.12 -9.80
N LEU A 32 3.75 -1.10 -9.90
CA LEU A 32 3.91 -0.07 -8.88
C LEU A 32 3.02 1.13 -9.23
N PHE A 33 2.27 1.62 -8.25
CA PHE A 33 1.46 2.82 -8.35
C PHE A 33 1.94 3.83 -7.30
N PRO A 34 2.09 5.12 -7.66
CA PRO A 34 2.44 6.13 -6.68
C PRO A 34 1.26 6.35 -5.72
N THR A 35 1.58 6.57 -4.45
CA THR A 35 0.58 6.98 -3.45
C THR A 35 0.46 8.50 -3.43
N THR A 36 -0.62 9.04 -2.85
CA THR A 36 -0.74 10.49 -2.64
C THR A 36 0.45 11.04 -1.84
N LEU A 37 0.92 10.30 -0.82
CA LEU A 37 2.13 10.65 -0.07
C LEU A 37 3.36 10.71 -0.97
N GLY A 38 3.55 9.71 -1.82
CA GLY A 38 4.67 9.65 -2.75
C GLY A 38 4.68 10.81 -3.74
N LEU A 39 3.53 11.14 -4.32
CA LEU A 39 3.37 12.27 -5.24
C LEU A 39 3.67 13.60 -4.54
N THR A 40 2.98 13.89 -3.44
CA THR A 40 3.18 15.16 -2.72
C THR A 40 4.61 15.32 -2.23
N LEU A 41 5.24 14.26 -1.71
CA LEU A 41 6.63 14.34 -1.30
C LEU A 41 7.56 14.54 -2.50
N SER A 42 7.30 13.87 -3.63
CA SER A 42 8.08 14.05 -4.86
C SER A 42 7.99 15.48 -5.37
N ASP A 43 6.80 16.08 -5.36
CA ASP A 43 6.58 17.46 -5.81
C ASP A 43 7.36 18.44 -4.92
N LEU A 44 7.22 18.31 -3.59
CA LEU A 44 7.96 19.14 -2.63
C LEU A 44 9.48 18.98 -2.76
N LEU A 45 9.97 17.75 -2.91
CA LEU A 45 11.41 17.54 -3.07
C LEU A 45 11.92 18.11 -4.40
N THR A 46 11.15 18.00 -5.48
CA THR A 46 11.53 18.54 -6.79
C THR A 46 11.58 20.07 -6.77
N GLU A 47 10.65 20.70 -6.05
CA GLU A 47 10.59 22.16 -5.92
C GLU A 47 11.72 22.73 -5.05
N TYR A 48 11.99 22.12 -3.88
CA TYR A 48 12.93 22.67 -2.90
C TYR A 48 14.34 22.08 -2.96
N PHE A 49 14.51 20.91 -3.58
CA PHE A 49 15.82 20.25 -3.77
C PHE A 49 16.09 19.89 -5.24
N PRO A 50 15.97 20.85 -6.20
CA PRO A 50 16.05 20.56 -7.62
C PRO A 50 17.40 19.97 -8.05
N GLY A 51 18.49 20.36 -7.39
CA GLY A 51 19.82 19.81 -7.65
C GLY A 51 19.93 18.32 -7.33
N VAL A 52 19.40 17.90 -6.16
CA VAL A 52 19.47 16.51 -5.71
C VAL A 52 18.44 15.63 -6.42
N MET A 53 17.29 16.20 -6.79
CA MET A 53 16.22 15.48 -7.50
C MET A 53 16.46 15.34 -9.01
N ASN A 54 17.53 15.95 -9.53
CA ASN A 54 17.94 15.79 -10.91
C ASN A 54 18.50 14.36 -11.14
N LEU A 55 18.06 13.73 -12.23
CA LEU A 55 18.48 12.38 -12.60
C LEU A 55 19.96 12.31 -13.00
N ASP A 56 20.46 13.32 -13.70
CA ASP A 56 21.86 13.42 -14.13
C ASP A 56 22.78 13.62 -12.92
N PHE A 57 22.33 14.42 -11.94
CA PHE A 57 23.05 14.55 -10.66
C PHE A 57 23.13 13.20 -9.92
N THR A 58 22.01 12.49 -9.83
CA THR A 58 21.95 11.19 -9.14
C THR A 58 22.84 10.15 -9.82
N ALA A 59 22.86 10.12 -11.16
CA ALA A 59 23.73 9.23 -11.92
C ALA A 59 25.22 9.60 -11.73
N GLY A 60 25.55 10.90 -11.80
CA GLY A 60 26.90 11.41 -11.59
C GLY A 60 27.45 11.07 -10.20
N MET A 61 26.64 11.20 -9.15
CA MET A 61 27.04 10.85 -7.79
C MET A 61 27.48 9.38 -7.66
N GLU A 62 26.81 8.47 -8.34
CA GLU A 62 27.20 7.05 -8.32
C GLU A 62 28.55 6.82 -9.04
N GLU A 63 28.83 7.56 -10.11
CA GLU A 63 30.14 7.54 -10.77
C GLU A 63 31.24 8.10 -9.88
N GLU A 64 30.96 9.17 -9.14
CA GLU A 64 31.89 9.76 -8.17
C GLU A 64 32.21 8.78 -7.03
N LEU A 65 31.21 8.06 -6.53
CA LEU A 65 31.38 7.01 -5.53
C LEU A 65 32.23 5.85 -6.06
N ASP A 66 32.02 5.47 -7.32
CA ASP A 66 32.84 4.44 -7.96
C ASP A 66 34.31 4.91 -8.14
N ALA A 67 34.54 6.18 -8.48
CA ALA A 67 35.88 6.77 -8.58
C ALA A 67 36.60 6.79 -7.21
N VAL A 68 35.86 7.09 -6.13
CA VAL A 68 36.36 6.97 -4.75
C VAL A 68 36.76 5.52 -4.44
N SER A 69 35.92 4.55 -4.79
CA SER A 69 36.20 3.12 -4.59
C SER A 69 37.47 2.65 -5.32
N ARG A 70 37.72 3.19 -6.52
CA ARG A 70 38.95 2.94 -7.30
C ARG A 70 40.17 3.73 -6.83
N GLY A 71 40.01 4.67 -5.89
CA GLY A 71 41.08 5.53 -5.39
C GLY A 71 41.45 6.70 -6.33
N GLU A 72 40.60 7.00 -7.32
CA GLU A 72 40.79 8.09 -8.29
C GLU A 72 40.35 9.45 -7.71
N ARG A 73 39.55 9.43 -6.63
CA ARG A 73 39.04 10.63 -5.96
C ARG A 73 39.06 10.46 -4.44
N GLY A 74 39.33 11.54 -3.71
CA GLY A 74 39.20 11.57 -2.25
C GLY A 74 37.73 11.70 -1.83
N TRP A 75 37.29 10.85 -0.89
CA TRP A 75 35.90 10.86 -0.42
C TRP A 75 35.51 12.12 0.37
N VAL A 76 36.44 12.68 1.16
CA VAL A 76 36.18 13.88 1.98
C VAL A 76 35.91 15.13 1.12
N PRO A 77 36.75 15.47 0.12
CA PRO A 77 36.45 16.56 -0.81
C PRO A 77 35.10 16.39 -1.51
N MET A 78 34.81 15.19 -2.04
CA MET A 78 33.55 14.90 -2.72
C MET A 78 32.33 15.16 -1.81
N LEU A 79 32.36 14.69 -0.56
CA LEU A 79 31.28 14.97 0.38
C LEU A 79 31.15 16.46 0.72
N GLY A 80 32.27 17.19 0.77
CA GLY A 80 32.26 18.64 0.97
C GLY A 80 31.56 19.39 -0.16
N GLU A 81 31.83 18.99 -1.41
CA GLU A 81 31.22 19.55 -2.62
C GLU A 81 29.71 19.29 -2.67
N PHE A 82 29.26 18.12 -2.21
CA PHE A 82 27.83 17.82 -2.07
C PHE A 82 27.17 18.61 -0.92
N TYR A 83 27.79 18.58 0.27
CA TYR A 83 27.13 18.98 1.50
C TYR A 83 26.91 20.50 1.60
N GLY A 84 27.82 21.31 1.05
CA GLY A 84 27.68 22.77 1.07
C GLY A 84 26.36 23.24 0.43
N PRO A 85 26.15 22.99 -0.88
CA PRO A 85 24.90 23.33 -1.56
C PRO A 85 23.68 22.64 -0.96
N PHE A 86 23.81 21.38 -0.51
CA PHE A 86 22.71 20.66 0.12
C PHE A 86 22.24 21.33 1.42
N ARG A 87 23.17 21.79 2.26
CA ARG A 87 22.86 22.48 3.51
C ARG A 87 22.10 23.77 3.22
N ASP A 88 22.55 24.57 2.26
CA ASP A 88 21.90 25.83 1.91
C ASP A 88 20.47 25.58 1.37
N ALA A 89 20.27 24.51 0.59
CA ALA A 89 18.94 24.07 0.16
C ALA A 89 18.07 23.59 1.34
N LEU A 90 18.66 22.89 2.31
CA LEU A 90 17.98 22.42 3.52
C LEU A 90 17.53 23.57 4.42
N ASP A 91 18.35 24.61 4.57
CA ASP A 91 18.03 25.80 5.35
C ASP A 91 16.84 26.53 4.71
N ASN A 92 16.87 26.74 3.39
CA ASN A 92 15.74 27.32 2.65
C ASN A 92 14.47 26.47 2.74
N ALA A 93 14.58 25.15 2.60
CA ALA A 93 13.44 24.25 2.73
C ALA A 93 12.86 24.27 4.16
N THR A 94 13.69 24.42 5.19
CA THR A 94 13.23 24.46 6.58
C THR A 94 12.38 25.70 6.86
N GLU A 95 12.70 26.83 6.22
CA GLU A 95 11.96 28.09 6.36
C GLU A 95 10.73 28.16 5.45
N SER A 96 10.86 27.70 4.21
CA SER A 96 9.90 28.00 3.14
C SER A 96 8.99 26.82 2.77
N MET A 97 9.38 25.57 3.05
CA MET A 97 8.61 24.40 2.62
C MET A 97 7.30 24.27 3.42
N PRO A 98 6.14 24.15 2.75
CA PRO A 98 4.87 24.03 3.43
C PRO A 98 4.75 22.70 4.20
N ARG A 99 4.17 22.75 5.40
CA ARG A 99 3.83 21.55 6.16
C ARG A 99 2.51 20.97 5.67
N VAL A 100 2.58 20.00 4.78
CA VAL A 100 1.39 19.32 4.25
C VAL A 100 0.94 18.20 5.19
N ARG A 101 -0.32 18.25 5.63
CA ARG A 101 -0.97 17.13 6.32
C ARG A 101 -1.73 16.30 5.29
N LEU A 102 -1.17 15.14 4.94
CA LEU A 102 -1.88 14.14 4.16
C LEU A 102 -2.67 13.24 5.11
N GLU A 103 -3.86 13.72 5.48
CA GLU A 103 -4.85 12.93 6.20
C GLU A 103 -5.97 12.59 5.22
N GLU A 104 -6.31 11.31 5.07
CA GLU A 104 -7.50 10.93 4.31
C GLU A 104 -8.67 10.85 5.29
N GLU A 105 -9.76 11.52 4.97
CA GLU A 105 -10.98 11.48 5.78
C GLU A 105 -11.63 10.08 5.69
N THR A 106 -12.35 9.72 6.76
CA THR A 106 -13.12 8.47 6.81
C THR A 106 -14.50 8.75 7.38
N ASP A 107 -15.46 7.90 7.03
CA ASP A 107 -16.80 7.92 7.63
C ASP A 107 -16.83 7.30 9.03
N GLU A 108 -15.68 6.84 9.54
CA GLU A 108 -15.57 6.16 10.83
C GLU A 108 -15.44 7.17 11.97
N VAL A 109 -16.13 6.88 13.08
CA VAL A 109 -16.07 7.66 14.31
C VAL A 109 -15.23 6.96 15.37
N CYS A 110 -14.57 7.76 16.22
CA CYS A 110 -13.79 7.28 17.33
C CYS A 110 -14.70 6.72 18.43
N ASP A 111 -14.43 5.50 18.90
CA ASP A 111 -15.24 4.85 19.95
C ASP A 111 -15.14 5.59 21.29
N ASP A 112 -14.03 6.29 21.54
CA ASP A 112 -13.76 6.94 22.84
C ASP A 112 -14.40 8.33 22.97
N CYS A 113 -14.52 9.06 21.86
CA CYS A 113 -14.96 10.47 21.89
C CYS A 113 -15.91 10.87 20.78
N THR A 114 -16.33 9.94 19.92
CA THR A 114 -17.29 10.12 18.81
C THR A 114 -16.87 11.11 17.71
N LYS A 115 -15.67 11.68 17.79
CA LYS A 115 -15.12 12.54 16.74
C LYS A 115 -14.76 11.72 15.49
N PRO A 116 -14.77 12.33 14.29
CA PRO A 116 -14.34 11.67 13.06
C PRO A 116 -12.91 11.12 13.17
N MET A 117 -12.63 10.05 12.43
CA MET A 117 -11.29 9.50 12.31
C MET A 117 -10.70 9.80 10.93
N VAL A 118 -9.38 9.91 10.87
CA VAL A 118 -8.60 10.12 9.65
C VAL A 118 -7.55 9.04 9.49
N ILE A 119 -7.21 8.68 8.25
CA ILE A 119 -6.14 7.73 7.96
C ILE A 119 -4.79 8.44 8.06
N LYS A 120 -3.91 7.86 8.87
CA LYS A 120 -2.51 8.25 9.01
C LYS A 120 -1.60 7.08 8.68
N ILE A 121 -0.39 7.39 8.28
CA ILE A 121 0.66 6.40 8.01
C ILE A 121 1.59 6.36 9.22
N GLY A 122 1.64 5.22 9.90
CA GLY A 122 2.56 4.95 10.99
C GLY A 122 3.63 3.93 10.61
N ARG A 123 4.48 3.59 11.57
CA ARG A 123 5.54 2.56 11.40
C ARG A 123 5.02 1.21 10.91
N PHE A 124 3.78 0.86 11.26
CA PHE A 124 3.17 -0.43 10.94
C PHE A 124 2.20 -0.38 9.74
N GLY A 125 2.19 0.73 8.99
CA GLY A 125 1.29 0.97 7.87
C GLY A 125 0.19 1.98 8.20
N ARG A 126 -0.83 2.00 7.35
CA ARG A 126 -1.98 2.91 7.49
C ARG A 126 -2.87 2.48 8.66
N PHE A 127 -3.31 3.45 9.45
CA PHE A 127 -4.22 3.26 10.56
C PHE A 127 -5.15 4.46 10.67
N MET A 128 -6.32 4.27 11.26
CA MET A 128 -7.24 5.36 11.55
C MET A 128 -6.89 5.96 12.91
N SER A 129 -6.74 7.28 12.94
CA SER A 129 -6.46 8.07 14.14
C SER A 129 -7.62 9.01 14.40
N CYS A 130 -8.00 9.18 15.66
CA CYS A 130 -8.97 10.20 16.06
C CYS A 130 -8.47 11.61 15.68
N THR A 131 -9.35 12.45 15.13
CA THR A 131 -9.08 13.87 14.85
C THR A 131 -8.88 14.70 16.12
N GLY A 132 -9.35 14.21 17.27
CA GLY A 132 -9.18 14.84 18.57
C GLY A 132 -7.80 14.68 19.22
N TYR A 133 -6.80 14.16 18.52
CA TYR A 133 -5.43 14.07 19.03
C TYR A 133 -4.83 15.49 19.22
N PRO A 134 -4.13 15.79 20.33
CA PRO A 134 -3.57 14.88 21.35
C PRO A 134 -4.51 14.50 22.50
N ASP A 135 -5.67 15.13 22.62
CA ASP A 135 -6.60 14.94 23.75
C ASP A 135 -7.27 13.55 23.72
N CYS A 136 -7.54 13.02 22.52
CA CYS A 136 -8.00 11.66 22.30
C CYS A 136 -6.94 10.85 21.54
N LYS A 137 -6.48 9.75 22.15
CA LYS A 137 -5.49 8.82 21.56
C LYS A 137 -6.14 7.60 20.90
N GLY A 138 -7.43 7.66 20.62
CA GLY A 138 -8.17 6.58 19.97
C GLY A 138 -7.59 6.27 18.58
N THR A 139 -7.27 4.99 18.36
CA THR A 139 -6.77 4.50 17.07
C THR A 139 -7.47 3.20 16.68
N LYS A 140 -7.76 3.04 15.40
CA LYS A 140 -8.34 1.81 14.84
C LYS A 140 -7.46 1.27 13.71
N PRO A 141 -7.24 -0.06 13.62
CA PRO A 141 -6.58 -0.65 12.47
C PRO A 141 -7.48 -0.57 11.23
N ILE A 142 -6.88 -0.37 10.06
CA ILE A 142 -7.61 -0.52 8.80
C ILE A 142 -7.69 -2.00 8.49
N LEU A 143 -8.91 -2.53 8.46
CA LEU A 143 -9.18 -3.94 8.21
C LEU A 143 -9.43 -4.16 6.72
N ASN A 144 -8.56 -4.94 6.08
CA ASN A 144 -8.78 -5.39 4.70
C ASN A 144 -9.85 -6.49 4.68
N LYS A 145 -11.11 -6.07 4.65
CA LYS A 145 -12.26 -6.98 4.51
C LYS A 145 -12.26 -7.57 3.10
N ILE A 146 -12.40 -8.89 3.02
CA ILE A 146 -12.35 -9.64 1.76
C ILE A 146 -13.75 -9.98 1.21
N GLY A 147 -14.81 -9.51 1.85
CA GLY A 147 -16.20 -9.80 1.46
C GLY A 147 -16.65 -11.24 1.78
N VAL A 148 -15.95 -11.91 2.70
CA VAL A 148 -16.29 -13.27 3.15
C VAL A 148 -16.72 -13.21 4.61
N VAL A 149 -17.83 -13.86 4.95
CA VAL A 149 -18.32 -13.96 6.32
C VAL A 149 -17.60 -15.07 7.10
N CYS A 150 -17.35 -14.82 8.38
CA CYS A 150 -16.75 -15.76 9.31
C CYS A 150 -17.76 -16.87 9.62
N PRO A 151 -17.40 -18.15 9.46
CA PRO A 151 -18.31 -19.26 9.70
C PRO A 151 -18.71 -19.41 11.18
N ASP A 152 -17.87 -18.93 12.11
CA ASP A 152 -18.10 -19.12 13.55
C ASP A 152 -19.04 -18.06 14.16
N CYS A 153 -19.03 -16.83 13.63
CA CYS A 153 -19.78 -15.72 14.25
C CYS A 153 -20.50 -14.78 13.26
N GLY A 154 -20.37 -15.02 11.95
CA GLY A 154 -20.96 -14.18 10.90
C GLY A 154 -20.31 -12.80 10.74
N GLY A 155 -19.23 -12.48 11.47
CA GLY A 155 -18.46 -11.24 11.27
C GLY A 155 -17.62 -11.26 9.99
N ASP A 156 -17.06 -10.13 9.57
CA ASP A 156 -16.21 -10.08 8.37
C ASP A 156 -14.88 -10.82 8.57
N LEU A 157 -14.42 -11.57 7.57
CA LEU A 157 -13.04 -12.03 7.50
C LEU A 157 -12.12 -10.93 6.96
N VAL A 158 -10.94 -10.84 7.56
CA VAL A 158 -9.95 -9.81 7.25
C VAL A 158 -8.60 -10.44 6.94
N GLU A 159 -7.92 -9.94 5.90
CA GLU A 159 -6.56 -10.37 5.58
C GLU A 159 -5.55 -9.72 6.54
N ARG A 160 -4.67 -10.54 7.10
CA ARG A 160 -3.58 -10.16 8.01
C ARG A 160 -2.28 -10.82 7.55
N ARG A 161 -1.14 -10.32 8.04
CA ARG A 161 0.17 -10.93 7.82
C ARG A 161 0.79 -11.40 9.11
N ALA A 162 1.36 -12.61 9.10
CA ALA A 162 2.07 -13.15 10.25
C ALA A 162 3.28 -12.26 10.63
N ARG A 163 3.58 -12.18 11.92
CA ARG A 163 4.76 -11.44 12.42
C ARG A 163 6.04 -12.22 12.05
N GLY A 164 6.96 -11.61 11.30
CA GLY A 164 8.25 -12.21 10.93
C GLY A 164 8.70 -11.91 9.48
N ARG A 165 9.95 -12.27 9.14
CA ARG A 165 10.50 -12.12 7.78
C ARG A 165 9.77 -13.09 6.84
N GLY A 166 9.08 -12.56 5.84
CA GLY A 166 8.28 -13.36 4.89
C GLY A 166 6.89 -13.76 5.41
N GLY A 167 6.33 -13.03 6.38
CA GLY A 167 5.02 -13.30 6.97
C GLY A 167 3.95 -13.64 5.93
N ARG A 168 3.53 -14.91 5.91
CA ARG A 168 2.50 -15.41 5.01
C ARG A 168 1.16 -14.72 5.35
N PRO A 169 0.33 -14.42 4.33
CA PRO A 169 -1.00 -13.91 4.57
C PRO A 169 -1.85 -14.98 5.26
N PHE A 170 -2.69 -14.55 6.17
CA PHE A 170 -3.70 -15.36 6.83
C PHE A 170 -4.99 -14.55 6.96
N TRP A 171 -6.12 -15.22 7.11
CA TRP A 171 -7.42 -14.58 7.22
C TRP A 171 -8.00 -14.89 8.59
N GLY A 172 -8.33 -13.85 9.34
CA GLY A 172 -8.91 -13.98 10.68
C GLY A 172 -10.23 -13.25 10.79
N CYS A 173 -11.00 -13.53 11.84
CA CYS A 173 -12.21 -12.76 12.12
C CYS A 173 -11.89 -11.30 12.48
N SER A 174 -12.69 -10.36 11.97
CA SER A 174 -12.65 -8.95 12.34
C SER A 174 -12.96 -8.71 13.83
N ARG A 175 -13.73 -9.60 14.47
CA ARG A 175 -14.16 -9.49 15.88
C ARG A 175 -13.17 -10.07 16.90
N TYR A 176 -11.93 -10.40 16.51
CA TYR A 176 -10.89 -10.80 17.47
C TYR A 176 -10.69 -9.71 18.55
N PRO A 177 -10.59 -10.04 19.84
CA PRO A 177 -10.41 -11.38 20.43
C PRO A 177 -11.71 -12.16 20.71
N ASN A 178 -12.89 -11.58 20.49
CA ASN A 178 -14.17 -12.24 20.77
C ASN A 178 -14.46 -13.43 19.83
N CYS A 179 -13.80 -13.47 18.66
CA CYS A 179 -13.80 -14.62 17.76
C CYS A 179 -12.36 -14.89 17.30
N GLU A 180 -11.84 -16.08 17.63
CA GLU A 180 -10.45 -16.49 17.35
C GLU A 180 -10.29 -17.25 16.04
N PHE A 181 -11.32 -17.25 15.19
CA PHE A 181 -11.27 -17.93 13.89
C PHE A 181 -10.13 -17.41 13.02
N ILE A 182 -9.27 -18.32 12.56
CA ILE A 182 -8.11 -18.06 11.71
C ILE A 182 -7.99 -19.14 10.63
N MET A 183 -7.58 -18.75 9.43
CA MET A 183 -7.20 -19.67 8.35
C MET A 183 -5.98 -19.19 7.57
N ASN A 184 -5.23 -20.14 7.02
CA ASN A 184 -4.02 -19.89 6.25
C ASN A 184 -4.25 -19.96 4.73
N ARG A 185 -5.43 -20.37 4.28
CA ARG A 185 -5.80 -20.41 2.86
C ARG A 185 -6.76 -19.27 2.57
N LYS A 186 -6.63 -18.67 1.39
CA LYS A 186 -7.45 -17.53 0.99
C LYS A 186 -8.90 -18.00 0.80
N PRO A 187 -9.86 -17.53 1.59
CA PRO A 187 -11.25 -17.87 1.35
C PRO A 187 -11.81 -17.08 0.16
N VAL A 188 -12.82 -17.64 -0.48
CA VAL A 188 -13.52 -16.99 -1.60
C VAL A 188 -14.94 -16.57 -1.18
N PRO A 189 -15.51 -15.48 -1.75
CA PRO A 189 -16.84 -14.99 -1.39
C PRO A 189 -17.98 -15.96 -1.66
N ASN A 190 -17.86 -16.77 -2.71
CA ASN A 190 -18.93 -17.67 -3.12
C ASN A 190 -19.02 -18.88 -2.17
N PRO A 191 -20.21 -19.22 -1.66
CA PRO A 191 -20.41 -20.45 -0.88
C PRO A 191 -20.37 -21.68 -1.79
N CYS A 192 -20.05 -22.83 -1.21
CA CYS A 192 -20.01 -24.10 -1.94
C CYS A 192 -21.38 -24.45 -2.52
N PRO A 193 -21.51 -24.80 -3.81
CA PRO A 193 -22.79 -25.12 -4.43
C PRO A 193 -23.40 -26.44 -3.91
N GLU A 194 -22.60 -27.36 -3.37
CA GLU A 194 -23.10 -28.64 -2.84
C GLU A 194 -23.59 -28.55 -1.39
N CYS A 195 -22.91 -27.76 -0.55
CA CYS A 195 -23.17 -27.77 0.90
C CYS A 195 -23.30 -26.39 1.54
N GLY A 196 -23.18 -25.30 0.77
CA GLY A 196 -23.30 -23.92 1.25
C GLY A 196 -22.16 -23.44 2.14
N LYS A 197 -21.15 -24.28 2.40
CA LYS A 197 -20.03 -23.96 3.29
C LYS A 197 -18.94 -23.17 2.59
N LEU A 198 -18.00 -22.67 3.39
CA LEU A 198 -16.90 -21.85 2.92
C LEU A 198 -16.00 -22.57 1.91
N MET A 199 -15.54 -21.82 0.91
CA MET A 199 -14.58 -22.28 -0.07
C MET A 199 -13.25 -21.54 0.06
N VAL A 200 -12.17 -22.19 -0.35
CA VAL A 200 -10.80 -21.66 -0.30
C VAL A 200 -10.05 -21.86 -1.61
N GLN A 201 -9.18 -20.91 -1.94
CA GLN A 201 -8.26 -21.00 -3.06
C GLN A 201 -7.08 -21.93 -2.69
N MET A 202 -6.98 -23.08 -3.35
CA MET A 202 -5.92 -24.08 -3.14
C MET A 202 -4.61 -23.66 -3.82
N ASN A 203 -4.73 -23.15 -5.04
CA ASN A 203 -3.66 -22.68 -5.91
C ASN A 203 -4.26 -21.65 -6.89
N ARG A 204 -3.48 -21.14 -7.85
CA ARG A 204 -3.93 -20.02 -8.72
C ARG A 204 -5.27 -20.29 -9.41
N ASN A 205 -5.54 -21.55 -9.77
CA ASN A 205 -6.66 -21.92 -10.63
C ASN A 205 -7.63 -22.92 -9.99
N THR A 206 -7.42 -23.35 -8.74
CA THR A 206 -8.32 -24.32 -8.10
C THR A 206 -8.91 -23.75 -6.81
N VAL A 207 -10.23 -23.83 -6.72
CA VAL A 207 -11.03 -23.53 -5.54
C VAL A 207 -11.61 -24.84 -5.03
N ALA A 208 -11.64 -25.01 -3.71
CA ALA A 208 -12.20 -26.21 -3.10
C ALA A 208 -12.98 -25.87 -1.83
N CYS A 209 -13.98 -26.68 -1.54
CA CYS A 209 -14.76 -26.59 -0.32
C CYS A 209 -13.92 -27.00 0.90
N THR A 210 -14.13 -26.35 2.05
CA THR A 210 -13.48 -26.73 3.30
C THR A 210 -14.15 -27.92 4.00
N SER A 211 -15.26 -28.44 3.46
CA SER A 211 -16.11 -29.41 4.18
C SER A 211 -16.67 -30.56 3.36
N CYS A 212 -16.74 -30.46 2.03
CA CYS A 212 -17.08 -31.58 1.14
C CYS A 212 -15.98 -31.78 0.10
N SER A 213 -16.14 -32.78 -0.76
CA SER A 213 -15.20 -33.10 -1.84
C SER A 213 -15.29 -32.17 -3.05
N TRP A 214 -16.17 -31.16 -3.03
CA TRP A 214 -16.34 -30.24 -4.14
C TRP A 214 -15.05 -29.44 -4.40
N GLN A 215 -14.64 -29.42 -5.67
CA GLN A 215 -13.53 -28.63 -6.16
C GLN A 215 -13.80 -28.22 -7.61
N GLU A 216 -13.31 -27.03 -7.97
CA GLU A 216 -13.40 -26.49 -9.31
C GLU A 216 -12.03 -25.97 -9.73
N SER A 217 -11.59 -26.39 -10.91
CA SER A 217 -10.38 -25.85 -11.55
C SER A 217 -10.78 -25.01 -12.75
N SER A 218 -10.61 -23.69 -12.65
CA SER A 218 -10.74 -22.81 -13.81
C SER A 218 -9.53 -23.04 -14.73
N GLY A 219 -9.73 -23.87 -15.75
CA GLY A 219 -8.82 -23.96 -16.89
C GLY A 219 -8.67 -22.58 -17.53
N ALA A 220 -7.46 -22.25 -17.96
CA ALA A 220 -7.24 -21.05 -18.76
C ALA A 220 -7.99 -21.22 -20.08
N ASP A 221 -9.21 -20.69 -20.18
CA ASP A 221 -9.88 -20.28 -21.41
C ASP A 221 -11.15 -19.48 -21.06
N GLY A 222 -11.25 -18.27 -21.61
CA GLY A 222 -12.49 -17.51 -21.67
C GLY A 222 -12.69 -16.47 -20.58
N ALA A 223 -12.23 -15.26 -20.84
CA ALA A 223 -12.98 -14.09 -20.41
C ALA A 223 -14.39 -14.18 -21.01
N SER A 224 -15.40 -14.40 -20.17
CA SER A 224 -16.75 -13.96 -20.45
C SER A 224 -17.12 -12.94 -19.39
N GLU A 225 -17.01 -11.67 -19.78
CA GLU A 225 -17.78 -10.60 -19.16
C GLU A 225 -19.25 -11.04 -19.06
N PRO A 226 -19.93 -10.82 -17.92
CA PRO A 226 -21.37 -10.93 -17.93
C PRO A 226 -21.91 -9.84 -18.86
N ALA A 227 -22.46 -10.27 -19.99
CA ALA A 227 -23.21 -9.44 -20.91
C ALA A 227 -24.31 -8.71 -20.12
N GLY A 228 -24.15 -7.38 -20.00
CA GLY A 228 -25.20 -6.50 -19.52
C GLY A 228 -26.42 -6.65 -20.41
N THR A 229 -27.48 -7.24 -19.86
CA THR A 229 -28.77 -7.26 -20.53
C THR A 229 -29.51 -5.98 -20.14
N SER A 230 -29.88 -5.24 -21.16
CA SER A 230 -30.61 -3.98 -21.15
C SER A 230 -31.86 -3.99 -20.29
N GLN A 231 -32.07 -2.91 -19.51
CA GLN A 231 -33.40 -2.35 -19.33
C GLN A 231 -33.35 -0.89 -19.75
N ALA A 232 -34.12 -0.60 -20.81
CA ALA A 232 -34.44 0.75 -21.24
C ALA A 232 -35.51 1.29 -20.28
N GLU A 233 -35.22 2.39 -19.60
CA GLU A 233 -36.24 3.21 -18.95
C GLU A 233 -36.56 4.41 -19.85
N GLU A 234 -37.85 4.54 -20.13
CA GLU A 234 -38.52 5.62 -20.84
C GLU A 234 -38.20 6.99 -20.26
N LEU A 235 -37.72 7.90 -21.11
CA LEU A 235 -37.77 9.33 -20.84
C LEU A 235 -39.16 9.83 -21.24
N VAL A 236 -39.97 10.12 -20.23
CA VAL A 236 -41.22 10.88 -20.36
C VAL A 236 -40.87 12.33 -20.68
N GLY A 237 -41.42 12.83 -21.79
CA GLY A 237 -41.29 14.22 -22.23
C GLY A 237 -42.03 15.20 -21.32
N VAL A 238 -41.46 16.39 -21.17
CA VAL A 238 -42.13 17.57 -20.61
C VAL A 238 -42.04 18.68 -21.67
N GLY A 239 -43.15 18.92 -22.37
CA GLY A 239 -43.61 20.29 -22.70
C GLY A 239 -44.37 20.85 -21.49
N ASP A 240 -44.51 22.14 -21.24
CA ASP A 240 -44.43 23.35 -22.08
C ASP A 240 -43.48 24.40 -21.48
#